data_AF-A0A7C1KZ43-F1
#
_entry.id   AF-A0A7C1KZ43-F1
#
_cell.length_a   1.000
_cell.length_b   1.000
_cell.length_c   1.000
_cell.angle_alpha   90.00
_cell.angle_beta   90.00
_cell.angle_gamma   90.00
#
_symmetry.space_group_name_H-M   'P 1'
#
loop_
_entity.id
_entity.type
_entity.pdbx_description
1 polymer ?
#
loop_
_entity_poly.entity_id
_entity_poly.type
_entity_poly.pdbx_seq_one_letter_code
_entity_poly.pdbx_strand_id
1 'polypeptide(L)'
;MKKFIALYFSILIFIFSAGSLYSQEIEYYGADSVFAVDDIAVFWAILKGPDTDTSKVYINIVPLDLNKLEFSHYSVVAANVFSGEEEIIMDFRPLENENLIIQEYGSFSTMSKRRLFFFVADDSSSNPNMEIYYNGVPDT
;
A
#
# COMPACT_ATOMS: atom_id res chain seq x y z
N MET A 1 -35.84 -12.65 -45.32
CA MET A 1 -34.38 -12.56 -45.05
C MET A 1 -33.94 -11.36 -44.17
N LYS A 2 -34.85 -10.51 -43.64
CA LYS A 2 -34.49 -9.36 -42.78
C LYS A 2 -34.56 -9.61 -41.25
N LYS A 3 -35.15 -10.73 -40.80
CA LYS A 3 -35.37 -11.01 -39.36
C LYS A 3 -34.19 -11.66 -38.65
N PHE A 4 -33.25 -12.26 -39.38
CA PHE A 4 -32.07 -12.92 -38.79
C PHE A 4 -30.92 -11.94 -38.48
N ILE A 5 -30.86 -10.79 -39.16
CA ILE A 5 -29.80 -9.80 -38.96
C ILE A 5 -29.98 -9.05 -37.62
N ALA A 6 -31.22 -8.83 -37.19
CA ALA A 6 -31.50 -8.15 -35.92
C ALA A 6 -31.08 -8.98 -34.69
N LEU A 7 -31.11 -10.31 -34.77
CA LEU A 7 -30.78 -11.19 -33.65
C LEU A 7 -29.26 -11.25 -33.38
N TYR A 8 -28.44 -11.20 -34.44
CA TYR A 8 -26.98 -11.16 -34.30
C TYR A 8 -26.48 -9.81 -33.75
N PHE A 9 -27.21 -8.72 -34.00
CA PHE A 9 -26.83 -7.40 -33.49
C PHE A 9 -27.06 -7.25 -31.98
N SER A 10 -28.09 -7.92 -31.42
CA SER A 10 -28.33 -7.91 -29.96
C SER A 10 -27.34 -8.77 -29.16
N ILE A 11 -26.79 -9.84 -29.74
CA ILE A 11 -25.80 -10.69 -29.05
C ILE A 11 -24.42 -9.99 -29.00
N LEU A 12 -24.08 -9.17 -30.00
CA LEU A 12 -22.81 -8.44 -30.02
C LEU A 12 -22.75 -7.33 -28.95
N ILE A 13 -23.89 -6.73 -28.60
CA ILE A 13 -23.97 -5.66 -27.59
C ILE A 13 -23.80 -6.21 -26.16
N PHE A 14 -24.16 -7.47 -25.90
CA PHE A 14 -24.04 -8.06 -24.56
C PHE A 14 -22.60 -8.42 -24.17
N ILE A 15 -21.71 -8.61 -25.15
CA ILE A 15 -20.30 -8.97 -24.91
C ILE A 15 -19.47 -7.72 -24.52
N PHE A 16 -19.90 -6.52 -24.92
CA PHE A 16 -19.19 -5.28 -24.56
C PHE A 16 -19.47 -4.79 -23.12
N SER A 17 -20.52 -5.29 -22.46
CA SER A 17 -20.89 -4.86 -21.11
C SER A 17 -20.37 -5.76 -19.99
N ALA A 18 -19.70 -6.87 -20.33
CA ALA A 18 -19.12 -7.81 -19.37
C ALA A 18 -17.60 -7.67 -19.24
N GLY A 19 -17.04 -6.52 -19.66
CA GLY A 19 -15.70 -6.10 -19.28
C GLY A 19 -15.71 -5.77 -17.80
N SER A 20 -15.46 -6.80 -16.99
CA SER A 20 -15.23 -6.68 -15.56
C SER A 20 -14.29 -5.50 -15.31
N LEU A 21 -14.74 -4.52 -14.51
CA LEU A 21 -13.88 -3.60 -13.79
C LEU A 21 -13.06 -4.42 -12.79
N TYR A 22 -12.14 -5.24 -13.28
CA TYR A 22 -11.01 -5.69 -12.49
C TYR A 22 -10.08 -4.48 -12.42
N SER A 23 -10.28 -3.66 -11.39
CA SER A 23 -9.19 -2.84 -10.88
C SER A 23 -8.07 -3.81 -10.57
N GLN A 24 -6.99 -3.79 -11.35
CA GLN A 24 -5.77 -4.47 -10.93
C GLN A 24 -5.35 -3.77 -9.64
N GLU A 25 -5.38 -4.48 -8.52
CA GLU A 25 -4.66 -4.04 -7.32
C GLU A 25 -3.19 -3.92 -7.73
N ILE A 26 -2.71 -2.68 -7.84
CA ILE A 26 -1.35 -2.43 -8.26
C ILE A 26 -0.47 -2.60 -7.01
N GLU A 27 0.16 -3.77 -6.92
CA GLU A 27 1.13 -4.06 -5.86
C GLU A 27 2.52 -3.59 -6.27
N TYR A 28 3.17 -2.82 -5.39
CA TYR A 28 4.56 -2.42 -5.57
C TYR A 28 5.48 -2.98 -4.48
N TYR A 29 6.71 -3.34 -4.87
CA TYR A 29 7.74 -3.88 -3.99
C TYR A 29 8.88 -2.87 -3.82
N GLY A 30 9.13 -2.42 -2.59
CA GLY A 30 10.27 -1.56 -2.26
C GLY A 30 11.57 -2.36 -2.09
N ALA A 31 12.58 -2.10 -2.93
CA ALA A 31 13.86 -2.83 -2.92
C ALA A 31 15.02 -2.06 -2.26
N ASP A 32 14.95 -0.73 -2.19
CA ASP A 32 16.00 0.16 -1.67
C ASP A 32 15.46 1.04 -0.55
N SER A 33 16.30 1.64 0.31
CA SER A 33 15.91 2.51 1.46
C SER A 33 14.89 3.62 1.16
N VAL A 34 14.64 3.87 -0.13
CA VAL A 34 13.63 4.76 -0.67
C VAL A 34 12.84 3.99 -1.73
N PHE A 35 11.52 3.99 -1.61
CA PHE A 35 10.60 3.57 -2.65
C PHE A 35 9.73 4.75 -3.03
N ALA A 36 9.57 5.02 -4.32
CA ALA A 36 8.73 6.12 -4.81
C ALA A 36 7.85 5.63 -5.95
N VAL A 37 6.57 5.94 -5.87
CA VAL A 37 5.57 5.62 -6.88
C VAL A 37 4.50 6.69 -6.90
N ASP A 38 4.04 7.03 -8.10
CA ASP A 38 3.11 8.14 -8.33
C ASP A 38 3.55 9.44 -7.61
N ASP A 39 2.79 9.88 -6.64
CA ASP A 39 2.96 11.10 -5.85
C ASP A 39 3.42 10.83 -4.40
N ILE A 40 3.83 9.60 -4.07
CA ILE A 40 4.28 9.20 -2.74
C ILE A 40 5.69 8.62 -2.78
N ALA A 41 6.53 9.05 -1.83
CA ALA A 41 7.76 8.36 -1.48
C ALA A 41 7.71 7.81 -0.05
N VAL A 42 8.19 6.59 0.11
CA VAL A 42 8.36 5.91 1.39
C VAL A 42 9.86 5.73 1.62
N PHE A 43 10.34 6.29 2.71
CA PHE A 43 11.70 6.16 3.19
C PHE A 43 11.71 5.25 4.39
N TRP A 44 12.77 4.44 4.55
CA TRP A 44 13.00 3.74 5.79
C TRP A 44 14.47 3.68 6.15
N ALA A 45 14.72 3.66 7.45
CA ALA A 45 16.05 3.59 8.02
C ALA A 45 16.04 2.85 9.36
N ILE A 46 17.14 2.19 9.67
CA ILE A 46 17.36 1.58 10.99
C ILE A 46 18.43 2.42 11.68
N LEU A 47 18.06 3.00 12.81
CA LEU A 47 19.01 3.64 13.72
C LEU A 47 19.51 2.58 14.69
N LYS A 48 20.74 2.09 14.47
CA LYS A 48 21.37 1.07 15.32
C LYS A 48 21.77 1.68 16.67
N GLY A 49 21.25 1.09 17.74
CA GLY A 49 21.69 1.33 19.12
C GLY A 49 22.78 0.34 19.56
N PRO A 50 23.25 0.43 20.82
CA PRO A 50 24.16 -0.56 21.40
C PRO A 50 23.63 -2.01 21.38
N ASP A 51 22.31 -2.18 21.35
CA ASP A 51 21.61 -3.47 21.31
C ASP A 51 20.30 -3.36 20.51
N THR A 52 19.56 -4.48 20.43
CA THR A 52 18.27 -4.55 19.72
C THR A 52 17.19 -3.68 20.34
N ASP A 53 17.22 -3.49 21.66
CA ASP A 53 16.18 -2.81 22.43
C ASP A 53 16.33 -1.28 22.35
N THR A 54 17.54 -0.83 22.03
CA THR A 54 17.90 0.57 21.79
C THR A 54 17.88 0.93 20.31
N SER A 55 17.81 -0.05 19.41
CA SER A 55 17.70 0.15 17.97
C SER A 55 16.27 0.52 17.56
N LYS A 56 16.12 1.46 16.64
CA LYS A 56 14.82 1.93 16.14
C LYS A 56 14.71 1.79 14.65
N VAL A 57 13.50 1.55 14.16
CA VAL A 57 13.17 1.63 12.75
C VAL A 57 12.33 2.87 12.50
N TYR A 58 12.73 3.65 11.52
CA TYR A 58 12.03 4.83 11.04
C TYR A 58 11.45 4.50 9.68
N ILE A 59 10.16 4.79 9.50
CA ILE A 59 9.49 4.76 8.20
C ILE A 59 8.87 6.14 8.02
N ASN A 60 9.21 6.83 6.95
CA ASN A 60 8.65 8.14 6.64
C ASN A 60 7.90 8.08 5.31
N ILE A 61 6.63 8.47 5.31
CA ILE A 61 5.82 8.60 4.11
C ILE A 61 5.73 10.08 3.77
N VAL A 62 6.14 10.42 2.55
CA VAL A 62 6.29 11.80 2.09
C VAL A 62 5.53 11.96 0.76
N PRO A 63 4.50 12.83 0.72
CA PRO A 63 3.94 13.30 -0.53
C PRO A 63 4.98 14.09 -1.35
N LEU A 64 5.12 13.76 -2.62
CA LEU A 64 6.11 14.38 -3.53
C LEU A 64 5.63 15.72 -4.09
N ASP A 65 4.33 15.88 -4.33
CA ASP A 65 3.70 17.12 -4.80
C ASP A 65 2.28 17.24 -4.24
N LEU A 66 2.11 18.05 -3.19
CA LEU A 66 0.81 18.26 -2.52
C LEU A 66 -0.29 18.79 -3.43
N ASN A 67 0.05 19.45 -4.55
CA ASN A 67 -0.96 19.98 -5.48
C ASN A 67 -1.52 18.92 -6.43
N LYS A 68 -0.86 17.76 -6.50
CA LYS A 68 -1.24 16.62 -7.34
C LYS A 68 -1.52 15.37 -6.51
N LEU A 69 -1.43 15.49 -5.18
CA LEU A 69 -1.62 14.39 -4.27
C LEU A 69 -3.07 13.91 -4.35
N GLU A 70 -3.27 12.70 -4.87
CA GLU A 70 -4.61 12.10 -4.98
C GLU A 70 -5.04 11.43 -3.67
N PHE A 71 -4.08 11.00 -2.84
CA PHE A 71 -4.34 10.30 -1.59
C PHE A 71 -4.54 11.26 -0.42
N SER A 72 -5.56 10.98 0.40
CA SER A 72 -5.89 11.77 1.60
C SER A 72 -5.57 11.05 2.90
N HIS A 73 -5.56 9.71 2.89
CA HIS A 73 -5.36 8.89 4.09
C HIS A 73 -4.43 7.71 3.83
N TYR A 74 -3.84 7.19 4.90
CA TYR A 74 -3.05 5.97 4.86
C TYR A 74 -3.28 5.06 6.07
N SER A 75 -3.00 3.77 5.91
CA SER A 75 -2.92 2.79 6.99
C SER A 75 -1.65 1.97 6.86
N VAL A 76 -1.15 1.46 7.98
CA VAL A 76 0.04 0.60 8.00
C VAL A 76 -0.24 -0.65 8.82
N VAL A 77 -0.09 -1.80 8.17
CA VAL A 77 -0.19 -3.11 8.80
C VAL A 77 1.18 -3.79 8.79
N ALA A 78 1.56 -4.32 9.93
CA ALA A 78 2.70 -5.20 10.06
C ALA A 78 2.22 -6.66 9.99
N ALA A 79 3.05 -7.54 9.44
CA ALA A 79 2.77 -8.97 9.45
C ALA A 79 4.02 -9.80 9.70
N ASN A 80 3.85 -10.95 10.35
CA ASN A 80 4.90 -11.95 10.45
C ASN A 80 5.03 -12.69 9.11
N VAL A 81 6.23 -12.71 8.54
CA VAL A 81 6.48 -13.34 7.23
C VAL A 81 6.31 -14.86 7.22
N PHE A 82 6.32 -15.51 8.38
CA PHE A 82 6.20 -16.96 8.52
C PHE A 82 4.79 -17.40 8.93
N SER A 83 4.22 -16.79 9.98
CA SER A 83 2.88 -17.15 10.49
C SER A 83 1.75 -16.43 9.77
N GLY A 84 2.02 -15.27 9.13
CA GLY A 84 1.01 -14.43 8.53
C GLY A 84 0.14 -13.66 9.54
N GLU A 85 0.47 -13.71 10.83
CA GLU A 85 -0.21 -12.90 11.85
C GLU A 85 -0.02 -11.40 11.55
N GLU A 86 -1.11 -10.64 11.63
CA GLU A 86 -1.14 -9.21 11.28
C GLU A 86 -1.40 -8.34 12.52
N GLU A 87 -0.79 -7.15 12.52
CA GLU A 87 -0.95 -6.12 13.54
C GLU A 87 -1.13 -4.76 12.86
N ILE A 88 -2.16 -4.01 13.27
CA ILE A 88 -2.37 -2.64 12.78
C ILE A 88 -1.42 -1.71 13.53
N ILE A 89 -0.50 -1.08 12.80
CA ILE A 89 0.45 -0.10 13.34
C ILE A 89 -0.13 1.31 13.29
N MET A 90 -0.77 1.64 12.17
CA MET A 90 -1.46 2.91 11.96
C MET A 90 -2.81 2.61 11.31
N ASP A 91 -3.88 3.07 11.94
CA ASP A 91 -5.25 2.90 11.44
C ASP A 91 -5.76 4.23 10.85
N PHE A 92 -5.98 4.22 9.54
CA PHE A 92 -6.65 5.26 8.76
C PHE A 92 -6.35 6.70 9.20
N ARG A 93 -5.09 7.10 9.00
CA ARG A 93 -4.57 8.41 9.40
C ARG A 93 -4.57 9.37 8.21
N PRO A 94 -4.82 10.68 8.42
CA PRO A 94 -4.67 11.67 7.36
C PRO A 94 -3.22 11.71 6.88
N LEU A 95 -3.04 11.86 5.58
CA LEU A 95 -1.73 11.98 4.95
C LEU A 95 -1.27 13.44 5.02
N GLU A 96 -0.27 13.69 5.85
CA GLU A 96 0.33 15.01 6.06
C GLU A 96 1.57 15.20 5.16
N ASN A 97 2.20 16.38 5.21
CA ASN A 97 3.43 16.65 4.46
C ASN A 97 4.59 15.71 4.84
N GLU A 98 4.62 15.25 6.09
CA GLU A 98 5.57 14.25 6.58
C GLU A 98 4.86 13.34 7.58
N ASN A 99 5.01 12.03 7.42
CA ASN A 99 4.30 11.03 8.22
C ASN A 99 5.32 10.04 8.77
N LEU A 100 5.89 10.38 9.93
CA LEU A 100 6.94 9.59 10.55
C LEU A 100 6.37 8.51 11.47
N ILE A 101 6.75 7.28 11.21
CA ILE A 101 6.45 6.10 12.02
C ILE A 101 7.77 5.62 12.63
N ILE A 102 7.80 5.48 13.95
CA ILE A 102 8.95 4.99 14.70
C ILE A 102 8.56 3.68 15.38
N GLN A 103 9.35 2.63 15.19
CA GLN A 103 9.12 1.31 15.79
C GLN A 103 10.36 0.82 16.52
N GLU A 104 10.15 0.01 17.55
CA GLU A 104 11.21 -0.80 18.17
C GLU A 104 11.72 -1.83 17.17
N TYR A 105 13.04 -1.99 17.08
CA TYR A 105 13.64 -2.98 16.18
C TYR A 105 13.22 -4.42 16.54
N GLY A 106 13.05 -4.74 17.82
CA GLY A 106 12.57 -6.05 18.28
C GLY A 106 11.19 -6.40 17.71
N SER A 107 10.20 -5.51 17.87
CA SER A 107 8.86 -5.71 17.31
C SER A 107 8.89 -5.75 15.79
N PHE A 108 9.67 -4.87 15.17
CA PHE A 108 9.81 -4.83 13.71
C PHE A 108 10.43 -6.11 13.13
N SER A 109 11.44 -6.68 13.79
CA SER A 109 12.07 -7.92 13.33
C SER A 109 11.15 -9.14 13.44
N THR A 110 10.25 -9.15 14.43
CA THR A 110 9.27 -10.22 14.63
C THR A 110 8.13 -10.12 13.60
N MET A 111 7.63 -8.92 13.35
CA MET A 111 6.64 -8.63 12.32
C MET A 111 7.34 -7.88 11.20
N SER A 112 8.07 -8.54 10.29
CA SER A 112 8.97 -7.85 9.34
C SER A 112 8.34 -7.42 8.02
N LYS A 113 7.15 -7.91 7.68
CA LYS A 113 6.40 -7.43 6.50
C LYS A 113 5.62 -6.17 6.85
N ARG A 114 5.68 -5.14 6.00
CA ARG A 114 4.86 -3.93 6.06
C ARG A 114 3.96 -3.88 4.83
N ARG A 115 2.70 -3.56 5.05
CA ARG A 115 1.71 -3.23 4.04
C ARG A 115 1.26 -1.81 4.30
N LEU A 116 1.52 -0.92 3.35
CA LEU A 116 1.13 0.47 3.42
C LEU A 116 -0.02 0.67 2.44
N PHE A 117 -1.16 1.10 2.97
CA PHE A 117 -2.39 1.31 2.22
C PHE A 117 -2.63 2.79 2.07
N PHE A 118 -3.02 3.21 0.87
CA PHE A 118 -3.34 4.61 0.57
C PHE A 118 -4.75 4.73 0.00
N PHE A 119 -5.45 5.78 0.42
CA PHE A 119 -6.86 5.99 0.12
C PHE A 119 -7.07 7.40 -0.44
N VAL A 120 -7.82 7.48 -1.54
CA VAL A 120 -8.25 8.76 -2.14
C VAL A 120 -9.39 9.36 -1.31
N ALA A 121 -10.35 8.54 -0.91
CA ALA A 121 -11.52 8.96 -0.14
C ALA A 121 -11.27 8.92 1.37
N ASP A 122 -11.95 9.81 2.09
CA ASP A 122 -12.10 9.76 3.55
C ASP A 122 -13.17 8.70 3.94
N ASP A 123 -12.89 7.45 3.57
CA ASP A 123 -13.72 6.29 3.91
C ASP A 123 -12.83 5.05 4.12
N SER A 124 -12.65 4.67 5.39
CA SER A 124 -11.85 3.51 5.78
C SER A 124 -12.47 2.16 5.40
N SER A 125 -13.74 2.14 5.00
CA SER A 125 -14.43 0.93 4.53
C SER A 125 -14.19 0.62 3.05
N SER A 126 -13.58 1.57 2.33
CA SER A 126 -13.20 1.39 0.93
C SER A 126 -11.94 0.54 0.79
N ASN A 127 -11.82 -0.16 -0.34
CA ASN A 127 -10.56 -0.84 -0.69
C ASN A 127 -9.46 0.21 -0.90
N PRO A 128 -8.21 -0.09 -0.51
CA PRO A 128 -7.09 0.81 -0.77
C PRO A 128 -6.95 1.06 -2.27
N ASN A 129 -6.65 2.30 -2.63
CA ASN A 129 -6.39 2.71 -4.02
C ASN A 129 -4.96 2.33 -4.44
N MET A 130 -4.04 2.23 -3.48
CA MET A 130 -2.67 1.76 -3.69
C MET A 130 -2.21 0.97 -2.47
N GLU A 131 -1.43 -0.09 -2.74
CA GLU A 131 -0.75 -0.86 -1.71
C GLU A 131 0.74 -1.00 -2.01
N ILE A 132 1.56 -0.64 -1.02
CA ILE A 132 3.01 -0.80 -1.07
C ILE A 132 3.42 -1.89 -0.08
N TYR A 133 4.16 -2.87 -0.59
CA TYR A 133 4.70 -3.97 0.18
C TYR A 133 6.18 -3.76 0.44
N TYR A 134 6.55 -3.95 1.71
CA TYR A 134 7.94 -3.96 2.12
C TYR A 134 8.20 -5.17 3.01
N ASN A 135 9.22 -5.95 2.67
CA ASN A 135 9.69 -7.04 3.51
C ASN A 135 11.03 -6.63 4.10
N GLY A 136 11.05 -6.35 5.40
CA GLY A 136 12.28 -6.09 6.13
C GLY A 136 13.16 -7.34 6.07
N VAL A 137 14.27 -7.25 5.35
CA VAL A 137 15.28 -8.30 5.37
C VAL A 137 16.01 -8.17 6.71
N PRO A 138 16.08 -9.22 7.53
CA PRO A 138 16.94 -9.22 8.70
C PRO A 138 18.37 -8.97 8.23
N ASP A 139 19.02 -7.93 8.73
CA ASP A 139 20.47 -7.76 8.58
C ASP A 139 21.12 -9.02 9.17
N THR A 140 21.61 -9.91 8.31
CA THR A 140 22.46 -11.06 8.68
C THR A 140 23.90 -10.63 8.88
#